data_AF-A0A9E6XVE1-F1
#
_entry.id   AF-A0A9E6XVE1-F1
#
_cell.length_a   1.000
_cell.length_b   1.000
_cell.length_c   1.000
_cell.angle_alpha   90.00
_cell.angle_beta   90.00
_cell.angle_gamma   90.00
#
_symmetry.space_group_name_H-M   'P 1'
#
loop_
_entity.id
_entity.type
_entity.pdbx_description
1 polymer ?
#
loop_
_entity_poly.entity_id
_entity_poly.type
_entity_poly.pdbx_seq_one_letter_code
_entity_poly.pdbx_strand_id
1 'polypeptide(L)'
;MKHVRNFGIVALLALGVWALPGGNTAANLFGAALFVVVTVGIGLLGARFYIERRSDLYALGDWWRLLLYGAVGVIVLDMAATPKLFDSGGGTILWIVLLAASLFALLQVFRHSREY
;
A
#
# COMPACT_ATOMS: atom_id res chain seq x y z
N MET A 1 15.70 19.99 22.22
CA MET A 1 14.89 21.20 21.96
C MET A 1 14.33 21.31 20.53
N LYS A 2 15.06 20.92 19.46
CA LYS A 2 14.57 21.03 18.06
C LYS A 2 13.30 20.23 17.76
N HIS A 3 13.20 19.00 18.25
CA HIS A 3 12.00 18.16 18.06
C HIS A 3 10.77 18.70 18.79
N VAL A 4 10.94 19.20 20.02
CA VAL A 4 9.87 19.83 20.80
C VAL A 4 9.35 21.09 20.10
N ARG A 5 10.26 21.91 19.57
CA ARG A 5 9.88 23.10 18.78
C ARG A 5 9.12 22.73 17.50
N ASN A 6 9.62 21.76 16.73
CA ASN A 6 8.97 21.31 15.51
C ASN A 6 7.57 20.74 15.81
N PHE A 7 7.43 19.95 16.87
CA PHE A 7 6.14 19.46 17.32
C PHE A 7 5.18 20.60 17.69
N GLY A 8 5.66 21.60 18.45
CA GLY A 8 4.85 22.77 18.81
C GLY A 8 4.37 23.56 17.58
N ILE A 9 5.21 23.72 16.55
CA ILE A 9 4.82 24.36 15.28
C ILE A 9 3.72 23.56 14.59
N VAL A 10 3.88 22.24 14.47
CA VAL A 10 2.86 21.38 13.84
C VAL A 10 1.54 21.42 14.63
N ALA A 11 1.60 21.42 15.96
CA ALA A 11 0.41 21.50 16.81
C ALA A 11 -0.33 22.85 16.65
N LEU A 12 0.40 23.96 16.55
CA LEU A 12 -0.20 25.28 16.31
C LEU A 12 -0.87 25.37 14.94
N LEU A 13 -0.22 24.83 13.90
CA LEU A 13 -0.81 24.76 12.56
C LEU A 13 -2.07 23.89 12.54
N ALA A 14 -2.05 22.74 13.23
CA ALA A 14 -3.20 21.85 13.35
C ALA A 14 -4.38 22.55 14.07
N LEU A 15 -4.12 23.29 15.15
CA LEU A 15 -5.13 24.11 15.83
C LEU A 15 -5.73 25.19 14.91
N GLY A 16 -4.89 25.83 14.08
CA GLY A 16 -5.35 26.79 13.08
C GLY A 16 -6.28 26.16 12.05
N VAL A 17 -5.92 24.98 11.52
CA VAL A 17 -6.77 24.22 10.58
C VAL A 17 -8.10 23.82 11.23
N TRP A 18 -8.08 23.38 12.48
CA TRP A 18 -9.30 22.99 13.20
C TRP A 18 -10.25 24.17 13.45
N ALA A 19 -9.72 25.36 13.74
CA ALA A 19 -10.52 26.55 14.04
C ALA A 19 -11.10 27.23 12.79
N LEU A 20 -10.55 26.98 11.59
CA LEU A 20 -11.00 27.61 10.35
C LEU A 20 -12.23 26.90 9.73
N PRO A 21 -13.28 27.63 9.32
CA PRO A 21 -14.39 27.04 8.58
C PRO A 21 -13.89 26.46 7.25
N GLY A 22 -14.07 25.15 7.06
CA GLY A 22 -13.57 24.41 5.88
C GLY A 22 -12.25 23.67 6.08
N GLY A 23 -11.62 23.74 7.26
CA GLY A 23 -10.37 23.02 7.55
C GLY A 23 -10.46 21.50 7.36
N ASN A 24 -11.58 20.89 7.76
CA ASN A 24 -11.84 19.46 7.53
C ASN A 24 -11.92 19.10 6.05
N THR A 25 -12.57 19.95 5.23
CA THR A 25 -12.67 19.73 3.78
C THR A 25 -11.30 19.82 3.11
N ALA A 26 -10.51 20.84 3.46
CA ALA A 26 -9.16 21.00 2.93
C ALA A 26 -8.23 19.84 3.34
N ALA A 27 -8.32 19.41 4.61
CA ALA A 27 -7.55 18.26 5.11
C ALA A 27 -7.91 16.96 4.40
N ASN A 28 -9.20 16.70 4.18
CA ASN A 28 -9.67 15.51 3.46
C ASN A 28 -9.25 15.54 2.00
N LEU A 29 -9.34 16.69 1.33
CA LEU A 29 -8.88 16.82 -0.06
C LEU A 29 -7.37 16.56 -0.17
N PHE A 30 -6.58 17.15 0.73
CA PHE A 30 -5.14 16.92 0.76
C PHE A 30 -4.81 15.46 1.03
N GLY A 31 -5.48 14.83 2.01
CA GLY A 31 -5.32 13.42 2.31
C GLY A 31 -5.67 12.51 1.13
N ALA A 32 -6.80 12.78 0.47
CA ALA A 32 -7.22 12.04 -0.72
C ALA A 32 -6.25 12.23 -1.89
N ALA A 33 -5.78 13.46 -2.16
CA ALA A 33 -4.80 13.73 -3.20
C ALA A 33 -3.47 13.02 -2.94
N LEU A 34 -2.98 13.06 -1.70
CA LEU A 34 -1.76 12.35 -1.30
C LEU A 34 -1.92 10.84 -1.49
N PHE A 35 -3.05 10.28 -1.05
CA PHE A 35 -3.36 8.87 -1.25
C PHE A 35 -3.32 8.50 -2.73
N VAL A 36 -4.01 9.25 -3.59
CA VAL A 36 -4.02 9.03 -5.05
C VAL A 36 -2.61 9.09 -5.64
N VAL A 37 -1.81 10.10 -5.29
CA VAL A 37 -0.44 10.26 -5.79
C VAL A 37 0.44 9.06 -5.39
N VAL A 38 0.34 8.62 -4.13
CA VAL A 38 1.09 7.45 -3.65
C VAL A 38 0.64 6.17 -4.36
N THR A 39 -0.67 5.94 -4.48
CA THR A 39 -1.21 4.76 -5.17
C THR A 39 -0.79 4.72 -6.65
N VAL A 40 -0.89 5.85 -7.35
CA VAL A 40 -0.43 5.98 -8.74
C VAL A 40 1.08 5.76 -8.83
N GLY A 41 1.86 6.34 -7.92
CA GLY A 41 3.30 6.15 -7.86
C GLY A 41 3.70 4.68 -7.71
N ILE A 42 3.01 3.94 -6.83
CA ILE A 42 3.22 2.48 -6.66
C ILE A 42 2.86 1.74 -7.95
N GLY A 43 1.75 2.08 -8.60
CA GLY A 43 1.35 1.48 -9.88
C GLY A 43 2.38 1.71 -10.99
N LEU A 44 2.90 2.94 -11.10
CA LEU A 44 3.95 3.28 -12.06
C LEU A 44 5.27 2.55 -11.76
N LEU A 45 5.66 2.44 -10.49
CA LEU A 45 6.83 1.66 -10.09
C LEU A 45 6.66 0.19 -10.45
N GLY A 46 5.48 -0.39 -10.21
CA GLY A 46 5.15 -1.76 -10.63
C GLY A 46 5.25 -1.94 -12.15
N ALA A 47 4.68 -1.01 -12.92
CA ALA A 47 4.78 -1.02 -14.39
C ALA A 47 6.24 -0.89 -14.87
N ARG A 48 7.02 -0.02 -14.24
CA ARG A 48 8.45 0.14 -14.55
C ARG A 48 9.23 -1.15 -14.28
N PHE A 49 9.03 -1.77 -13.11
CA PHE A 49 9.65 -3.05 -12.78
C PHE A 49 9.27 -4.16 -13.76
N TYR A 50 8.01 -4.18 -14.20
CA TYR A 50 7.54 -5.14 -15.20
C TYR A 50 8.27 -4.98 -16.55
N ILE A 51 8.46 -3.73 -17.01
CA ILE A 51 9.17 -3.45 -18.26
C ILE A 51 10.65 -3.82 -18.15
N GLU A 52 11.30 -3.46 -17.03
CA GLU A 52 12.74 -3.70 -16.82
C GLU A 52 13.08 -5.17 -16.62
N ARG A 53 12.23 -5.94 -15.92
CA ARG A 53 12.47 -7.37 -15.61
C ARG A 53 11.60 -8.31 -16.42
N ARG A 54 11.17 -7.87 -17.60
CA ARG A 54 10.23 -8.63 -18.42
C ARG A 54 10.77 -10.01 -18.81
N SER A 55 12.06 -10.08 -19.13
CA SER A 55 12.78 -11.34 -19.43
C SER A 55 12.69 -12.32 -18.26
N ASP A 56 13.01 -11.84 -17.06
CA ASP A 56 13.09 -12.66 -15.85
C ASP A 56 11.69 -13.15 -15.45
N LEU A 57 10.68 -12.30 -15.64
CA LEU A 57 9.27 -12.64 -15.44
C LEU A 57 8.79 -13.75 -16.39
N TYR A 58 9.23 -13.76 -17.65
CA TYR A 58 8.87 -14.83 -18.59
C TYR A 58 9.63 -16.14 -18.31
N ALA A 59 10.85 -16.07 -17.79
CA ALA A 59 11.64 -17.24 -17.41
C ALA A 59 11.05 -18.00 -16.20
N LEU A 60 10.24 -17.33 -15.37
CA LEU A 60 9.69 -17.86 -14.13
C LEU A 60 8.65 -19.00 -14.31
N GLY A 61 8.13 -19.19 -15.53
CA GLY A 61 7.07 -20.16 -15.83
C GLY A 61 5.65 -19.66 -15.48
N ASP A 62 4.65 -20.17 -16.19
CA ASP A 62 3.28 -19.62 -16.14
C ASP A 62 2.61 -19.75 -14.77
N TRP A 63 2.90 -20.82 -14.02
CA TRP A 63 2.33 -21.01 -12.68
C TRP A 63 2.83 -19.97 -11.68
N TRP A 64 4.13 -19.70 -11.65
CA TRP A 64 4.72 -18.72 -10.74
C TRP A 64 4.36 -17.28 -11.11
N ARG A 65 4.18 -17.00 -12.40
CA ARG A 65 3.63 -15.72 -12.88
C ARG A 65 2.21 -15.51 -12.38
N LEU A 66 1.36 -16.53 -12.50
CA LEU A 66 -0.02 -16.48 -11.97
C LEU A 66 -0.02 -16.22 -10.47
N LEU A 67 0.85 -16.91 -9.72
CA LEU A 67 0.96 -16.76 -8.27
C LEU A 67 1.46 -15.37 -7.86
N LEU A 68 2.43 -14.80 -8.59
CA LEU A 68 2.90 -13.43 -8.38
C LEU A 68 1.80 -12.40 -8.64
N TYR A 69 1.13 -12.48 -9.80
CA TYR A 69 0.05 -11.54 -10.13
C TYR A 69 -1.16 -11.69 -9.21
N GLY A 70 -1.49 -12.93 -8.83
CA GLY A 70 -2.53 -13.24 -7.85
C GLY A 70 -2.22 -12.63 -6.49
N ALA A 71 -1.01 -12.82 -5.96
CA ALA A 71 -0.62 -12.25 -4.67
C ALA A 71 -0.64 -10.71 -4.67
N VAL A 72 -0.13 -10.08 -5.74
CA VAL A 72 -0.20 -8.61 -5.87
C VAL A 72 -1.66 -8.13 -5.95
N GLY A 73 -2.50 -8.81 -6.75
CA GLY A 73 -3.92 -8.50 -6.86
C GLY A 73 -4.66 -8.61 -5.53
N VAL A 74 -4.40 -9.67 -4.76
CA VAL A 74 -4.98 -9.85 -3.42
C VAL A 74 -4.54 -8.74 -2.48
N ILE A 75 -3.26 -8.36 -2.46
CA ILE A 75 -2.78 -7.24 -1.62
C ILE A 75 -3.53 -5.95 -1.97
N VAL A 76 -3.68 -5.63 -3.26
CA VAL A 76 -4.38 -4.40 -3.67
C VAL A 76 -5.84 -4.42 -3.21
N LEU A 77 -6.53 -5.54 -3.39
CA LEU A 77 -7.93 -5.69 -2.95
C LEU A 77 -8.06 -5.63 -1.42
N ASP A 78 -7.14 -6.26 -0.70
CA ASP A 78 -7.12 -6.31 0.76
C ASP A 78 -6.87 -4.92 1.36
N MET A 79 -5.96 -4.12 0.77
CA MET A 79 -5.74 -2.72 1.13
C MET A 79 -6.95 -1.84 0.82
N ALA A 80 -7.63 -2.06 -0.31
CA ALA A 80 -8.84 -1.32 -0.66
C ALA A 80 -10.03 -1.67 0.26
N ALA A 81 -10.07 -2.90 0.77
CA ALA A 81 -11.11 -3.39 1.67
C ALA A 81 -10.85 -3.07 3.15
N THR A 82 -9.67 -2.51 3.49
CA THR A 82 -9.26 -2.22 4.88
C THR A 82 -10.34 -1.54 5.73
N PRO A 83 -11.02 -0.45 5.30
CA PRO A 83 -12.04 0.17 6.15
C PRO A 83 -13.16 -0.79 6.55
N LYS A 84 -13.62 -1.63 5.60
CA LYS A 84 -14.71 -2.60 5.82
C LYS A 84 -14.26 -3.81 6.63
N LEU A 85 -13.01 -4.23 6.46
CA LEU A 85 -12.47 -5.39 7.17
C LEU A 85 -12.20 -5.05 8.64
N PHE A 86 -11.79 -3.82 8.93
CA PHE A 86 -11.51 -3.38 10.31
C PHE A 86 -12.77 -3.05 11.13
N ASP A 87 -13.93 -2.90 10.48
CA ASP A 87 -15.22 -2.71 11.17
C ASP A 87 -15.64 -3.93 12.01
N SER A 88 -15.05 -5.11 11.77
CA SER A 88 -15.34 -6.32 12.53
C SER A 88 -14.06 -7.06 12.93
N GLY A 89 -14.10 -7.75 14.09
CA GLY A 89 -12.98 -8.58 14.53
C GLY A 89 -12.65 -9.71 13.54
N GLY A 90 -13.67 -10.32 12.93
CA GLY A 90 -13.50 -11.36 11.92
C GLY A 90 -12.88 -10.83 10.62
N GLY A 91 -13.29 -9.64 10.17
CA GLY A 91 -12.69 -8.99 9.00
C GLY A 91 -11.23 -8.63 9.23
N THR A 92 -10.86 -8.20 10.45
CA THR A 92 -9.46 -7.90 10.80
C THR A 92 -8.60 -9.17 10.71
N ILE A 93 -9.09 -10.31 11.19
CA ILE A 93 -8.38 -11.59 11.06
C ILE A 93 -8.23 -11.97 9.59
N LEU A 94 -9.31 -11.84 8.80
CA LEU A 94 -9.27 -12.14 7.36
C LEU A 94 -8.23 -11.27 6.64
N TRP A 95 -8.19 -9.98 6.94
CA TRP A 95 -7.19 -9.05 6.41
C TRP A 95 -5.76 -9.50 6.71
N ILE A 96 -5.48 -9.85 7.98
CA ILE A 96 -4.14 -10.36 8.37
C ILE A 96 -3.79 -11.64 7.60
N VAL A 97 -4.74 -12.57 7.47
CA VAL A 97 -4.52 -13.85 6.77
C VAL A 97 -4.26 -13.63 5.28
N LEU A 98 -5.05 -12.78 4.61
CA LEU A 98 -4.88 -12.46 3.20
C LEU A 98 -3.52 -11.79 2.94
N LEU A 99 -3.16 -10.82 3.78
CA LEU A 99 -1.87 -10.15 3.69
C LEU A 99 -0.70 -11.13 3.91
N ALA A 100 -0.77 -11.95 4.96
CA ALA A 100 0.27 -12.93 5.28
C ALA A 100 0.40 -14.00 4.18
N ALA A 101 -0.70 -14.52 3.66
CA ALA A 101 -0.70 -15.48 2.56
C ALA A 101 -0.10 -14.90 1.28
N SER A 102 -0.42 -13.64 0.97
CA SER A 102 0.12 -12.95 -0.20
C SER A 102 1.63 -12.67 -0.06
N LEU A 103 2.08 -12.26 1.13
CA LEU A 103 3.51 -12.10 1.39
C LEU A 103 4.26 -13.44 1.33
N PHE A 104 3.67 -14.51 1.85
CA PHE A 104 4.24 -15.85 1.75
C PHE A 104 4.36 -16.30 0.29
N ALA A 105 3.31 -16.10 -0.51
CA ALA A 105 3.31 -16.37 -1.95
C ALA A 105 4.45 -15.61 -2.68
N LEU A 106 4.62 -14.31 -2.39
CA LEU A 106 5.72 -13.51 -2.95
C LEU A 106 7.10 -14.00 -2.50
N LEU A 107 7.25 -14.42 -1.25
CA LEU A 107 8.50 -15.00 -0.75
C LEU A 107 8.85 -16.31 -1.46
N GLN A 108 7.85 -17.15 -1.77
CA GLN A 108 8.07 -18.38 -2.53
C GLN A 108 8.52 -18.08 -3.96
N VAL A 109 7.88 -17.12 -4.62
CA VAL A 109 8.31 -16.65 -5.95
C VAL A 109 9.75 -16.13 -5.91
N PHE A 110 10.10 -15.34 -4.89
CA PHE A 110 11.44 -14.78 -4.75
C PHE A 110 12.51 -15.85 -4.47
N ARG A 111 12.18 -16.89 -3.71
CA ARG A 111 13.09 -18.03 -3.51
C ARG A 111 13.29 -18.78 -4.81
N HIS A 112 12.21 -19.07 -5.53
CA HIS A 112 12.28 -19.78 -6.81
C HIS A 112 13.09 -19.00 -7.84
N SER A 113 12.95 -17.67 -7.88
CA SER A 113 13.72 -16.83 -8.80
C SER A 113 15.22 -16.74 -8.48
N ARG A 114 15.68 -17.25 -7.32
CA ARG A 114 17.10 -17.32 -6.95
C ARG A 114 17.72 -18.69 -7.20
N GLU A 115 16.90 -19.68 -7.52
CA GLU A 115 17.35 -21.04 -7.83
C GLU A 115 17.76 -21.17 -9.32
N TYR A 116 17.39 -20.19 -10.15
CA TYR A 116 17.85 -20.01 -11.53
C TYR A 116 18.88 -18.88 -11.64
#